data_AF-A0A2P8G053-F1
#
_entry.id   AF-A0A2P8G053-F1
#
_cell.length_a   1.000
_cell.length_b   1.000
_cell.length_c   1.000
_cell.angle_alpha   90.00
_cell.angle_beta   90.00
_cell.angle_gamma   90.00
#
_symmetry.space_group_name_H-M   'P 1'
#
loop_
_entity.id
_entity.type
_entity.pdbx_description
1 polymer ?
#
loop_
_entity_poly.entity_id
_entity_poly.type
_entity_poly.pdbx_seq_one_letter_code
_entity_poly.pdbx_strand_id
1 'polypeptide(L)'
;MKISKELIEKYHHGHCTDEERAAVEEWLLNDDADETMEWSLPEEKTAVQSEMWNEIAAILPSSAEMPAPKVERTIMRSLWKPAVAACLLAVLGSVAYSLKHDSATQKVISLNNSSGTENKALHEKEFSLSIAPKSNVAINSKTGIMDFCGAVLINPKEDIELTFQGTCANPAQNREKVSLKKGQNYIALNYGGKAQTGEVIVVEEGAMASLPPLVLKQLMHQFNI
;
A
#
# COMPACT_ATOMS: atom_id res chain seq x y z
N MET A 1 0.31 -16.54 -37.52
CA MET A 1 0.89 -17.85 -37.88
C MET A 1 -0.24 -18.89 -37.80
N LYS A 2 -0.32 -19.90 -38.70
CA LYS A 2 -1.35 -20.94 -38.56
C LYS A 2 -0.87 -21.97 -37.53
N ILE A 3 -1.59 -22.12 -36.42
CA ILE A 3 -1.27 -23.13 -35.40
C ILE A 3 -1.64 -24.51 -35.93
N SER A 4 -0.65 -25.39 -36.07
CA SER A 4 -0.84 -26.79 -36.50
C SER A 4 -0.85 -27.74 -35.29
N LYS A 5 -1.44 -28.92 -35.47
CA LYS A 5 -1.48 -29.96 -34.43
C LYS A 5 -0.07 -30.35 -33.93
N GLU A 6 0.88 -30.46 -34.85
CA GLU A 6 2.28 -30.78 -34.55
C GLU A 6 2.94 -29.73 -33.63
N LEU A 7 2.57 -28.45 -33.78
CA LEU A 7 3.07 -27.36 -32.95
C LEU A 7 2.50 -27.41 -31.53
N ILE A 8 1.24 -27.80 -31.37
CA ILE A 8 0.59 -28.00 -30.06
C ILE A 8 1.22 -29.20 -29.33
N GLU A 9 1.47 -30.30 -30.04
CA GLU A 9 2.18 -31.44 -29.47
C GLU A 9 3.59 -31.05 -29.03
N LYS A 10 4.32 -30.28 -29.85
CA LYS A 10 5.65 -29.75 -29.51
C LYS A 10 5.64 -28.84 -28.28
N TYR A 11 4.59 -28.02 -28.13
CA TYR A 11 4.36 -27.17 -26.96
C TYR A 11 4.14 -27.99 -25.68
N HIS A 12 3.32 -29.05 -25.74
CA HIS A 12 3.11 -29.97 -24.62
C HIS A 12 4.39 -30.67 -24.15
N HIS A 13 5.31 -30.95 -25.07
CA HIS A 13 6.60 -31.57 -24.74
C HIS A 13 7.69 -30.54 -24.36
N GLY A 14 7.39 -29.24 -24.35
CA GLY A 14 8.32 -28.18 -23.96
C GLY A 14 9.47 -27.94 -24.96
N HIS A 15 9.32 -28.38 -26.21
CA HIS A 15 10.36 -28.28 -27.24
C HIS A 15 10.18 -27.09 -28.19
N CYS A 16 9.27 -26.16 -27.91
CA CYS A 16 9.03 -24.96 -28.72
C CYS A 16 10.15 -23.92 -28.58
N THR A 17 10.39 -23.17 -29.64
CA THR A 17 11.18 -21.93 -29.56
C THR A 17 10.35 -20.82 -28.89
N ASP A 18 11.00 -19.78 -28.37
CA ASP A 18 10.30 -18.68 -27.68
C ASP A 18 9.28 -17.97 -28.58
N GLU A 19 9.58 -17.87 -29.89
CA GLU A 19 8.66 -17.32 -30.90
C GLU A 19 7.45 -18.23 -31.16
N GLU A 20 7.66 -19.55 -31.26
CA GLU A 20 6.59 -20.54 -31.42
C GLU A 20 5.67 -20.59 -30.19
N ARG A 21 6.28 -20.49 -29.00
CA ARG A 21 5.58 -20.51 -27.72
C ARG A 21 4.67 -19.30 -27.59
N ALA A 22 5.17 -18.10 -27.90
CA ALA A 22 4.37 -16.88 -27.87
C ALA A 22 3.18 -16.95 -28.82
N ALA A 23 3.36 -17.51 -30.03
CA ALA A 23 2.27 -17.68 -30.99
C ALA A 23 1.20 -18.69 -30.54
N VAL A 24 1.59 -19.76 -29.84
CA VAL A 24 0.64 -20.74 -29.27
C VAL A 24 -0.09 -20.17 -28.07
N GLU A 25 0.61 -19.46 -27.19
CA GLU A 25 -0.01 -18.78 -26.04
C GLU A 25 -0.97 -17.68 -26.48
N GLU A 26 -0.59 -16.89 -27.50
CA GLU A 26 -1.47 -15.90 -28.11
C GLU A 26 -2.71 -16.56 -28.73
N TRP A 27 -2.58 -17.70 -29.42
CA TRP A 27 -3.72 -18.44 -29.97
C TRP A 27 -4.63 -19.07 -28.90
N LEU A 28 -4.07 -19.55 -27.78
CA LEU A 28 -4.84 -20.09 -26.64
C LEU A 28 -5.57 -18.99 -25.85
N LEU A 29 -4.98 -17.79 -25.78
CA LEU A 29 -5.52 -16.64 -25.06
C LEU A 29 -6.40 -15.76 -25.94
N ASN A 30 -6.35 -15.94 -27.27
CA ASN A 30 -7.23 -15.22 -28.16
C ASN A 30 -8.64 -15.82 -28.03
N ASP A 31 -9.53 -15.03 -27.42
CA ASP A 31 -10.96 -15.35 -27.23
C ASP A 31 -11.75 -15.25 -28.54
N ASP A 32 -11.07 -15.03 -29.68
CA ASP A 32 -11.58 -15.19 -31.05
C ASP A 32 -11.84 -16.67 -31.40
N ALA A 33 -12.30 -17.46 -30.44
CA ALA A 33 -13.14 -18.61 -30.73
C ALA A 33 -14.48 -18.05 -31.24
N ASP A 34 -14.46 -17.66 -32.52
CA ASP A 34 -15.63 -17.57 -33.38
C ASP A 34 -16.34 -18.92 -33.32
N GLU A 35 -17.25 -19.00 -32.36
CA GLU A 35 -18.56 -19.65 -32.41
C GLU A 35 -19.15 -19.54 -31.00
N THR A 36 -19.57 -18.33 -30.62
CA THR A 36 -20.82 -18.24 -29.85
C THR A 36 -21.85 -18.96 -30.70
N MET A 37 -22.05 -20.25 -30.42
CA MET A 37 -23.13 -21.02 -31.03
C MET A 37 -24.40 -20.27 -30.69
N GLU A 38 -24.93 -19.56 -31.68
CA GLU A 38 -26.07 -18.68 -31.53
C GLU A 38 -27.27 -19.60 -31.41
N TRP A 39 -27.56 -20.03 -30.18
CA TRP A 39 -28.73 -20.84 -29.87
C TRP A 39 -29.94 -20.02 -30.28
N SER A 40 -30.65 -20.49 -31.30
CA SER A 40 -31.78 -19.76 -31.87
C SER A 40 -32.88 -19.50 -30.82
N LEU A 41 -32.97 -20.38 -29.81
CA LEU A 41 -33.92 -20.32 -28.71
C LEU A 41 -33.29 -20.81 -27.38
N PRO A 42 -33.59 -20.19 -26.23
CA PRO A 42 -33.08 -20.61 -24.92
C PRO A 42 -33.50 -22.04 -24.51
N GLU A 43 -34.63 -22.52 -25.05
CA GLU A 43 -35.17 -23.85 -24.74
C GLU A 43 -34.31 -24.99 -25.34
N GLU A 44 -33.71 -24.77 -26.52
CA GLU A 44 -32.85 -25.75 -27.19
C GLU A 44 -31.60 -26.04 -26.38
N LYS A 45 -31.02 -25.00 -25.75
CA LYS A 45 -29.86 -25.15 -24.87
C LYS A 45 -30.16 -26.04 -23.67
N THR A 46 -31.34 -25.87 -23.06
CA THR A 46 -31.75 -26.68 -21.91
C THR A 46 -32.05 -28.12 -22.29
N ALA A 47 -32.62 -28.35 -23.49
CA ALA A 47 -32.88 -29.67 -24.02
C ALA A 47 -31.57 -30.43 -24.29
N VAL A 48 -30.64 -29.83 -25.03
CA VAL A 48 -29.33 -30.43 -25.33
C VAL A 48 -28.52 -30.68 -24.05
N GLN A 49 -28.53 -29.74 -23.11
CA GLN A 49 -27.88 -29.93 -21.82
C GLN A 49 -28.47 -31.14 -21.06
N SER A 50 -29.79 -31.30 -21.07
CA SER A 50 -30.45 -32.42 -20.38
C SER A 50 -30.16 -33.76 -21.06
N GLU A 51 -30.07 -33.79 -22.39
CA GLU A 51 -29.71 -34.98 -23.17
C GLU A 51 -28.28 -35.42 -22.87
N MET A 52 -27.32 -34.49 -22.90
CA MET A 52 -25.93 -34.76 -22.53
C MET A 52 -25.81 -35.29 -21.09
N TRP A 53 -26.51 -34.68 -20.14
CA TRP A 53 -26.49 -35.15 -18.75
C TRP A 53 -27.12 -36.52 -18.57
N ASN A 54 -28.15 -36.85 -19.35
CA ASN A 54 -28.78 -38.17 -19.31
C ASN A 54 -27.85 -39.26 -19.87
N GLU A 55 -27.10 -38.98 -20.93
CA GLU A 55 -26.10 -39.92 -21.47
C GLU A 55 -24.97 -40.16 -20.47
N ILE A 56 -24.48 -39.11 -19.82
CA ILE A 56 -23.45 -39.23 -18.77
C ILE A 56 -24.00 -39.99 -17.56
N ALA A 57 -25.25 -39.72 -17.14
CA ALA A 57 -25.87 -40.42 -16.03
C ALA A 57 -26.06 -41.92 -16.31
N ALA A 58 -26.24 -42.32 -17.57
CA ALA A 58 -26.42 -43.72 -17.96
C ALA A 58 -25.13 -44.56 -17.84
N ILE A 59 -23.96 -43.94 -18.01
CA ILE A 59 -22.65 -44.61 -17.86
C ILE A 59 -22.06 -44.50 -16.45
N LEU A 60 -22.59 -43.60 -15.63
CA LEU A 60 -22.20 -43.49 -14.23
C LEU A 60 -22.79 -44.67 -13.44
N PRO A 61 -22.00 -45.34 -12.59
CA PRO A 61 -22.51 -46.41 -11.75
C PRO A 61 -23.65 -45.87 -10.88
N SER A 62 -24.84 -46.43 -11.05
CA SER A 62 -26.01 -46.09 -10.25
C SER A 62 -25.66 -46.23 -8.78
N SER A 63 -25.79 -45.13 -8.03
CA SER A 63 -25.52 -45.06 -6.58
C SER A 63 -26.43 -46.00 -5.76
N ALA A 64 -27.33 -46.75 -6.41
CA ALA A 64 -28.24 -47.71 -5.81
C ALA A 64 -27.59 -49.02 -5.33
N GLU A 65 -26.32 -49.32 -5.68
CA GLU A 65 -25.65 -50.56 -5.26
C GLU A 65 -24.60 -50.38 -4.15
N MET A 66 -24.38 -49.17 -3.64
CA MET A 66 -23.54 -49.02 -2.45
C MET A 66 -24.35 -49.38 -1.20
N PRO A 67 -23.94 -50.40 -0.41
CA PRO A 67 -24.58 -50.66 0.87
C PRO A 67 -24.41 -49.44 1.76
N ALA A 68 -25.53 -48.79 2.08
CA ALA A 68 -25.56 -47.63 2.96
C ALA A 68 -24.85 -47.96 4.28
N PRO A 69 -23.85 -47.17 4.73
CA PRO A 69 -23.30 -47.35 6.05
C PRO A 69 -24.42 -47.12 7.07
N LYS A 70 -24.65 -48.10 7.95
CA LYS A 70 -25.55 -47.96 9.10
C LYS A 70 -24.97 -46.90 10.03
N VAL A 71 -25.37 -45.65 9.80
CA VAL A 71 -25.06 -44.54 10.71
C VAL A 71 -25.96 -44.73 11.92
N GLU A 72 -25.38 -45.25 13.01
CA GLU A 72 -26.00 -45.21 14.32
C GLU A 72 -26.41 -43.76 14.62
N ARG A 73 -27.71 -43.56 14.83
CA ARG A 73 -28.28 -42.26 15.16
C ARG A 73 -28.03 -41.96 16.64
N THR A 74 -26.80 -41.64 16.99
CA THR A 74 -26.44 -41.21 18.34
C THR A 74 -26.34 -39.68 18.37
N ILE A 75 -27.42 -39.06 18.84
CA ILE A 75 -27.45 -37.84 19.68
C ILE A 75 -26.45 -36.72 19.30
N MET A 76 -26.38 -36.32 18.03
CA MET A 76 -25.52 -35.20 17.59
C MET A 76 -26.27 -34.08 16.86
N ARG A 77 -27.60 -34.05 16.94
CA ARG A 77 -28.43 -32.99 16.32
C ARG A 77 -28.63 -31.73 17.17
N SER A 78 -28.13 -31.68 18.40
CA SER A 78 -28.35 -30.52 19.29
C SER A 78 -27.18 -29.54 19.39
N LEU A 79 -26.02 -29.85 18.80
CA LEU A 79 -24.81 -29.00 18.90
C LEU A 79 -24.50 -28.18 17.65
N TRP A 80 -25.26 -28.33 16.57
CA TRP A 80 -25.07 -27.52 15.35
C TRP A 80 -25.69 -26.12 15.44
N LYS A 81 -26.67 -25.92 16.33
CA LYS A 81 -27.29 -24.61 16.57
C LYS A 81 -26.34 -23.61 17.28
N PRO A 82 -25.56 -23.98 18.32
CA PRO A 82 -24.61 -23.04 18.92
C PRO A 82 -23.39 -22.73 18.04
N ALA A 83 -23.04 -23.60 17.09
CA ALA A 83 -21.89 -23.37 16.20
C ALA A 83 -22.12 -22.16 15.26
N VAL A 84 -23.34 -22.00 14.72
CA VAL A 84 -23.68 -20.85 13.86
C VAL A 84 -23.66 -19.53 14.65
N ALA A 85 -24.17 -19.55 15.89
CA ALA A 85 -24.19 -18.37 16.75
C ALA A 85 -22.77 -17.94 17.17
N ALA A 86 -21.88 -18.90 17.47
CA ALA A 86 -20.49 -18.60 17.80
C ALA A 86 -19.71 -18.01 16.61
N CYS A 87 -19.94 -18.51 15.39
CA CYS A 87 -19.34 -17.94 14.18
C CYS A 87 -19.82 -16.52 13.90
N LEU A 88 -21.11 -16.23 14.08
CA LEU A 88 -21.65 -14.88 13.91
C LEU A 88 -21.07 -13.89 14.94
N LEU A 89 -20.92 -14.31 16.21
CA LEU A 89 -20.29 -13.48 17.24
C LEU A 89 -18.80 -13.29 17.01
N ALA A 90 -18.09 -14.30 16.48
CA ALA A 90 -16.69 -14.18 16.11
C ALA A 90 -16.48 -13.23 14.92
N VAL A 91 -17.34 -13.29 13.90
CA VAL A 91 -17.27 -12.38 12.75
C VAL A 91 -17.64 -10.95 13.16
N LEU A 92 -18.73 -10.75 13.90
CA LEU A 92 -19.10 -9.42 14.40
C LEU A 92 -18.05 -8.85 15.37
N GLY A 93 -17.49 -9.70 16.23
CA GLY A 93 -16.38 -9.34 17.12
C GLY A 93 -15.12 -8.98 16.35
N SER A 94 -14.77 -9.74 15.30
CA SER A 94 -13.61 -9.45 14.46
C SER A 94 -13.80 -8.18 13.64
N VAL A 95 -15.00 -7.90 13.11
CA VAL A 95 -15.29 -6.68 12.36
C VAL A 95 -15.26 -5.47 13.31
N ALA A 96 -15.88 -5.57 14.48
CA ALA A 96 -15.84 -4.49 15.48
C ALA A 96 -14.41 -4.26 16.02
N TYR A 97 -13.64 -5.33 16.17
CA TYR A 97 -12.23 -5.25 16.55
C TYR A 97 -11.43 -4.59 15.43
N SER A 98 -11.53 -5.03 14.18
CA SER A 98 -10.80 -4.43 13.05
C SER A 98 -11.18 -2.97 12.80
N LEU A 99 -12.43 -2.56 13.01
CA LEU A 99 -12.83 -1.15 12.90
C LEU A 99 -12.31 -0.27 14.04
N LYS A 100 -12.15 -0.82 15.26
CA LYS A 100 -11.49 -0.12 16.38
C LYS A 100 -9.96 -0.17 16.29
N HIS A 101 -9.45 -1.23 15.67
CA HIS A 101 -8.03 -1.51 15.48
C HIS A 101 -7.60 -1.22 14.04
N ASP A 102 -8.31 -0.31 13.36
CA ASP A 102 -7.77 0.49 12.26
C ASP A 102 -6.55 1.18 12.85
N SER A 103 -5.46 0.44 12.77
CA SER A 103 -4.25 0.69 13.50
C SER A 103 -3.66 1.86 12.78
N ALA A 104 -3.97 3.07 13.25
CA ALA A 104 -3.53 4.36 12.73
C ALA A 104 -2.31 4.11 11.87
N THR A 105 -2.48 4.03 10.55
CA THR A 105 -1.43 3.52 9.67
C THR A 105 -0.23 4.41 9.95
N GLN A 106 0.91 3.82 10.34
CA GLN A 106 2.08 4.62 10.72
C GLN A 106 2.55 5.37 9.47
N LYS A 107 2.01 6.57 9.27
CA LYS A 107 2.32 7.41 8.12
C LYS A 107 3.67 8.03 8.42
N VAL A 108 4.72 7.36 7.97
CA VAL A 108 6.06 7.94 7.93
C VAL A 108 6.16 8.68 6.60
N ILE A 109 6.23 10.00 6.67
CA ILE A 109 6.38 10.84 5.49
C ILE A 109 7.86 11.15 5.34
N SER A 110 8.52 10.51 4.37
CA SER A 110 9.93 10.76 4.07
C SER A 110 10.08 11.55 2.76
N LEU A 111 10.78 12.68 2.82
CA LEU A 111 11.21 13.42 1.64
C LEU A 111 12.71 13.59 1.64
N ASN A 112 13.31 13.26 0.50
CA ASN A 112 14.72 13.48 0.24
C ASN A 112 14.86 14.48 -0.92
N ASN A 113 15.49 15.62 -0.64
CA ASN A 113 15.85 16.59 -1.65
C ASN A 113 17.35 16.48 -2.00
N SER A 114 17.64 15.55 -2.92
CA SER A 114 18.95 15.39 -3.54
C SER A 114 19.25 16.46 -4.61
N SER A 115 18.33 17.40 -4.87
CA SER A 115 18.59 18.51 -5.79
C SER A 115 19.69 19.43 -5.24
N GLY A 116 20.51 19.96 -6.13
CA GLY A 116 21.55 20.93 -5.80
C GLY A 116 21.05 22.37 -5.75
N THR A 117 19.88 22.65 -6.33
CA THR A 117 19.43 24.02 -6.62
C THR A 117 17.95 24.29 -6.31
N GLU A 118 17.10 23.26 -6.30
CA GLU A 118 15.65 23.44 -6.17
C GLU A 118 15.13 22.98 -4.81
N ASN A 119 14.12 23.67 -4.30
CA ASN A 119 13.40 23.26 -3.09
C ASN A 119 12.31 22.24 -3.43
N LYS A 120 12.09 21.28 -2.53
CA LYS A 120 10.94 20.36 -2.62
C LYS A 120 9.90 20.74 -1.59
N ALA A 121 8.67 20.96 -2.04
CA ALA A 121 7.54 21.22 -1.18
C ALA A 121 6.69 19.97 -0.96
N LEU A 122 6.18 19.81 0.26
CA LEU A 122 5.16 18.83 0.63
C LEU A 122 3.97 19.59 1.20
N HIS A 123 2.77 19.30 0.70
CA HIS A 123 1.53 19.84 1.24
C HIS A 123 0.73 18.72 1.89
N GLU A 124 0.70 18.71 3.21
CA GLU A 124 -0.15 17.83 4.02
C GLU A 124 -1.36 18.60 4.54
N LYS A 125 -2.31 17.88 5.14
CA LYS A 125 -3.55 18.48 5.69
C LYS A 125 -3.23 19.43 6.85
N GLU A 126 -2.29 19.04 7.71
CA GLU A 126 -1.97 19.69 8.99
C GLU A 126 -0.86 20.75 8.86
N PHE A 127 0.02 20.61 7.87
CA PHE A 127 1.13 21.53 7.61
C PHE A 127 1.57 21.50 6.15
N SER A 128 2.29 22.53 5.72
CA SER A 128 3.11 22.50 4.50
C SER A 128 4.58 22.64 4.85
N LEU A 129 5.41 21.91 4.13
CA LEU A 129 6.83 21.81 4.33
C LEU A 129 7.57 22.24 3.05
N SER A 130 8.68 22.94 3.17
CA SER A 130 9.62 23.19 2.08
C SER A 130 11.03 22.81 2.52
N ILE A 131 11.70 22.00 1.71
CA ILE A 131 12.99 21.39 2.03
C ILE A 131 14.04 22.00 1.10
N ALA A 132 15.10 22.58 1.69
CA ALA A 132 16.20 23.20 0.97
C ALA A 132 16.98 22.17 0.12
N PRO A 133 17.85 22.60 -0.81
CA PRO A 133 18.70 21.70 -1.57
C PRO A 133 19.61 20.89 -0.63
N LYS A 134 19.92 19.65 -1.01
CA LYS A 134 20.74 18.71 -0.22
C LYS A 134 20.23 18.47 1.21
N SER A 135 18.92 18.56 1.41
CA SER A 135 18.28 18.37 2.72
C SER A 135 17.28 17.20 2.67
N ASN A 136 17.07 16.55 3.80
CA ASN A 136 16.13 15.43 3.95
C ASN A 136 15.32 15.57 5.24
N VAL A 137 14.13 15.00 5.22
CA VAL A 137 13.19 15.02 6.34
C VAL A 137 12.36 13.74 6.35
N ALA A 138 12.12 13.20 7.53
CA ALA A 138 11.22 12.10 7.80
C ALA A 138 10.36 12.44 9.01
N ILE A 139 9.04 12.45 8.84
CA ILE A 139 8.09 12.78 9.90
C ILE A 139 7.30 11.53 10.24
N ASN A 140 7.30 11.13 11.50
CA ASN A 140 6.45 10.07 12.01
C ASN A 140 5.20 10.68 12.65
N SER A 141 4.06 10.60 11.96
CA SER A 141 2.80 11.18 12.42
C SER A 141 2.27 10.59 13.74
N LYS A 142 2.74 9.41 14.18
CA LYS A 142 2.33 8.83 15.48
C LYS A 142 3.10 9.41 16.65
N THR A 143 4.41 9.53 16.49
CA THR A 143 5.30 9.96 17.58
C THR A 143 5.49 11.48 17.59
N GLY A 144 5.11 12.16 16.50
CA GLY A 144 5.39 13.58 16.30
C GLY A 144 6.89 13.87 16.12
N ILE A 145 7.71 12.84 15.87
CA ILE A 145 9.15 12.99 15.69
C ILE A 145 9.42 13.35 14.22
N MET A 146 10.13 14.46 14.02
CA MET A 146 10.64 14.91 12.73
C MET A 146 12.16 14.73 12.72
N ASP A 147 12.62 13.71 12.03
CA ASP A 147 14.03 13.49 11.74
C ASP A 147 14.43 14.30 10.51
N PHE A 148 15.42 15.18 10.61
CA PHE A 148 15.83 15.98 9.46
C PHE A 148 17.34 16.21 9.42
N CYS A 149 17.83 16.52 8.23
CA CYS A 149 19.20 16.95 7.98
C CYS A 149 19.19 18.02 6.89
N GLY A 150 19.81 19.17 7.16
CA GLY A 150 19.79 20.38 6.35
C GLY A 150 18.82 21.44 6.86
N ALA A 151 18.18 22.17 5.94
CA ALA A 151 17.25 23.25 6.27
C ALA A 151 15.83 22.94 5.80
N VAL A 152 14.85 23.20 6.67
CA VAL A 152 13.44 22.92 6.44
C VAL A 152 12.60 24.10 6.90
N LEU A 153 11.72 24.59 6.03
CA LEU A 153 10.70 25.58 6.33
C LEU A 153 9.36 24.88 6.56
N ILE A 154 8.69 25.21 7.66
CA ILE A 154 7.44 24.60 8.12
C ILE A 154 6.40 25.70 8.27
N ASN A 155 5.25 25.51 7.62
CA ASN A 155 4.06 26.33 7.81
C ASN A 155 2.92 25.43 8.33
N PRO A 156 2.62 25.47 9.63
CA PRO A 156 1.55 24.72 10.27
C PRO A 156 0.18 25.39 10.00
N LYS A 157 -0.81 24.56 9.63
CA LYS A 157 -2.20 25.00 9.36
C LYS A 157 -3.07 24.95 10.61
N GLU A 158 -2.58 24.29 11.66
CA GLU A 158 -3.16 24.20 12.99
C GLU A 158 -2.05 24.14 14.05
N ASP A 159 -2.41 24.28 15.33
CA ASP A 159 -1.45 24.18 16.42
C ASP A 159 -1.00 22.72 16.56
N ILE A 160 0.29 22.46 16.32
CA ILE A 160 0.87 21.11 16.37
C ILE A 160 2.12 21.09 17.26
N GLU A 161 2.37 19.96 17.91
CA GLU A 161 3.62 19.74 18.65
C GLU A 161 4.49 18.76 17.89
N LEU A 162 5.71 19.18 17.53
CA LEU A 162 6.68 18.33 16.86
C LEU A 162 7.97 18.24 17.70
N THR A 163 8.57 17.05 17.68
CA THR A 163 9.88 16.79 18.27
C THR A 163 10.90 16.74 17.14
N PHE A 164 11.76 17.74 17.07
CA PHE A 164 12.79 17.89 16.07
C PHE A 164 14.02 17.08 16.47
N GLN A 165 14.47 16.19 15.58
CA GLN A 165 15.64 15.34 15.78
C GLN A 165 16.60 15.52 14.60
N GLY A 166 17.79 16.06 14.90
CA GLY A 166 18.84 16.28 13.91
C GLY A 166 19.60 14.99 13.59
N THR A 167 19.71 14.64 12.30
CA THR A 167 20.34 13.38 11.85
C THR A 167 21.69 13.56 11.16
N CYS A 168 22.17 14.79 10.92
CA CYS A 168 23.39 15.01 10.12
C CYS A 168 24.71 14.62 10.81
N ALA A 169 24.80 14.66 12.14
CA ALA A 169 26.08 14.47 12.85
C ALA A 169 25.99 13.56 14.08
N ASN A 170 24.85 13.54 14.79
CA ASN A 170 24.56 12.57 15.85
C ASN A 170 23.05 12.52 16.15
N PRO A 171 22.36 11.39 15.89
CA PRO A 171 20.91 11.31 16.08
C PRO A 171 20.47 11.32 17.55
N ALA A 172 21.39 11.16 18.51
CA ALA A 172 21.05 10.79 19.88
C ALA A 172 20.97 11.95 20.89
N GLN A 173 21.44 13.17 20.58
CA GLN A 173 21.58 14.22 21.61
C GLN A 173 20.76 15.50 21.41
N ASN A 174 20.21 15.75 20.21
CA ASN A 174 19.53 17.02 19.94
C ASN A 174 18.06 16.76 19.57
N ARG A 175 17.26 16.44 20.58
CA ARG A 175 15.80 16.40 20.48
C ARG A 175 15.23 17.64 21.12
N GLU A 176 14.54 18.45 20.33
CA GLU A 176 13.85 19.63 20.82
C GLU A 176 12.36 19.51 20.52
N LYS A 177 11.53 19.58 21.56
CA LYS A 177 10.08 19.59 21.40
C LYS A 177 9.62 21.03 21.32
N VAL A 178 8.99 21.39 20.20
CA VAL A 178 8.51 22.74 19.92
C VAL A 178 7.02 22.70 19.58
N SER A 179 6.27 23.64 20.16
CA SER A 179 4.87 23.86 19.80
C SER A 179 4.82 24.87 18.66
N LEU A 180 4.39 24.40 17.48
CA LEU A 180 4.26 25.21 16.28
C LEU A 180 2.84 25.79 16.26
N LYS A 181 2.74 27.12 16.21
CA LYS A 181 1.47 27.84 16.21
C LYS A 181 0.94 28.02 14.80
N LYS A 182 -0.38 27.82 14.66
CA LYS A 182 -1.10 28.00 13.40
C LYS A 182 -0.75 29.33 12.74
N GLY A 183 -0.37 29.28 11.47
CA GLY A 183 -0.12 30.46 10.64
C GLY A 183 1.22 31.15 10.87
N GLN A 184 2.10 30.61 11.73
CA GLN A 184 3.47 31.09 11.89
C GLN A 184 4.45 30.24 11.09
N ASN A 185 5.41 30.88 10.42
CA ASN A 185 6.46 30.17 9.70
C ASN A 185 7.62 29.83 10.62
N TYR A 186 8.10 28.60 10.54
CA TYR A 186 9.22 28.11 11.33
C TYR A 186 10.31 27.57 10.42
N ILE A 187 11.56 27.86 10.76
CA ILE A 187 12.73 27.36 10.06
C ILE A 187 13.50 26.46 11.02
N ALA A 188 13.68 25.21 10.62
CA ALA A 188 14.48 24.22 11.33
C ALA A 188 15.80 23.99 10.59
N LEU A 189 16.91 24.07 11.32
CA LEU A 189 18.26 23.91 10.81
C LEU A 189 19.00 22.79 11.55
N ASN A 190 19.64 21.93 10.78
CA ASN A 190 20.60 20.95 11.28
C ASN A 190 21.67 20.74 10.21
N TYR A 191 22.88 21.23 10.42
CA TYR A 191 23.98 21.03 9.46
C TYR A 191 25.10 20.22 10.12
N GLY A 192 25.51 19.13 9.46
CA GLY A 192 26.67 18.33 9.88
C GLY A 192 27.96 18.94 9.34
N GLY A 193 28.82 19.44 10.23
CA GLY A 193 30.14 19.99 9.90
C GLY A 193 31.29 19.30 10.62
N LYS A 194 32.53 19.57 10.19
CA LYS A 194 33.77 19.09 10.85
C LYS A 194 33.95 19.63 12.27
N ALA A 195 33.31 20.77 12.58
CA ALA A 195 33.19 21.30 13.93
C ALA A 195 31.83 20.85 14.48
N GLN A 196 31.88 19.91 15.43
CA GLN A 196 30.73 19.21 15.98
C GLN A 196 29.77 20.13 16.74
N THR A 197 28.74 20.63 16.07
CA THR A 197 27.48 20.97 16.74
C THR A 197 26.37 20.65 15.76
N GLY A 198 25.96 19.38 15.71
CA GLY A 198 24.72 18.97 15.03
C GLY A 198 23.49 19.49 15.75
N GLU A 199 23.54 20.73 16.25
CA GLU A 199 22.50 21.41 16.99
C GLU A 199 21.28 21.59 16.10
N VAL A 200 20.14 21.36 16.70
CA VAL A 200 18.84 21.62 16.10
C VAL A 200 18.50 23.05 16.49
N ILE A 201 18.33 23.92 15.49
CA ILE A 201 17.87 25.29 15.72
C ILE A 201 16.50 25.40 15.08
N VAL A 202 15.48 25.66 15.89
CA VAL A 202 14.11 25.91 15.42
C VAL A 202 13.76 27.35 15.78
N VAL A 203 13.50 28.18 14.77
CA VAL A 203 13.16 29.58 14.97
C VAL A 203 11.94 29.99 14.17
N GLU A 204 11.15 30.89 14.73
CA GLU A 204 10.10 31.60 14.00
C GLU A 204 10.73 32.51 12.93
N GLU A 205 10.10 32.61 11.77
CA GLU A 205 10.55 33.49 10.69
C GLU A 205 10.64 34.95 11.17
N GLY A 206 9.69 35.40 12.00
CA GLY A 206 9.72 36.74 12.62
C GLY A 206 10.89 36.96 13.59
N ALA A 207 11.49 35.90 14.10
CA ALA A 207 12.65 35.93 15.00
C ALA A 207 13.99 35.76 14.26
N MET A 208 14.00 35.75 12.92
CA MET A 208 15.20 35.58 12.09
C MET A 208 16.30 36.62 12.35
N ALA A 209 15.96 37.80 12.88
CA ALA A 209 16.94 38.82 13.27
C ALA A 209 17.88 38.38 14.42
N SER A 210 17.51 37.32 15.16
CA SER A 210 18.34 36.74 16.22
C SER A 210 19.38 35.74 15.71
N LEU A 211 19.30 35.33 14.44
CA LEU A 211 20.25 34.39 13.84
C LEU A 211 21.57 35.08 13.47
N PRO A 212 22.69 34.34 13.46
CA PRO A 212 23.94 34.86 12.93
C PRO A 212 23.79 35.35 11.48
N PRO A 213 24.36 36.50 11.09
CA PRO A 213 24.14 37.11 9.76
C PRO A 213 24.46 36.19 8.57
N LEU A 214 25.43 35.29 8.74
CA LEU A 214 25.80 34.30 7.72
C LEU A 214 24.70 33.25 7.51
N VAL A 215 24.08 32.77 8.60
CA VAL A 215 22.98 31.81 8.55
C VAL A 215 21.75 32.46 7.94
N LEU A 216 21.44 33.69 8.37
CA LEU A 216 20.32 34.46 7.84
C LEU A 216 20.43 34.66 6.32
N LYS A 217 21.58 35.12 5.83
CA LYS A 217 21.82 35.34 4.40
C LYS A 217 21.67 34.05 3.58
N GLN A 218 22.09 32.91 4.13
CA GLN A 218 21.93 31.62 3.47
C GLN A 218 20.45 31.19 3.40
N LEU A 219 19.69 31.40 4.47
CA LEU A 219 18.25 31.10 4.50
C LEU A 219 17.45 31.97 3.52
N MET A 220 17.72 33.27 3.48
CA MET A 220 17.10 34.19 2.52
C MET A 220 17.32 33.73 1.08
N HIS A 221 18.55 33.32 0.75
CA HIS A 221 18.85 32.80 -0.58
C HIS A 221 18.17 31.44 -0.86
N GLN A 222 18.12 30.54 0.12
CA GLN A 222 17.59 29.19 -0.07
C GLN A 222 16.06 29.17 -0.16
N PHE A 223 15.37 30.00 0.60
CA PHE A 223 13.90 30.03 0.63
C PHE A 223 13.29 31.22 -0.11
N ASN A 224 14.11 32.12 -0.66
CA ASN A 224 13.69 33.33 -1.37
C ASN A 224 12.74 34.20 -0.52
N ILE A 225 13.15 34.40 0.73
CA ILE A 225 12.49 35.23 1.76
C ILE A 225 13.33 36.46 2.09
#